data_AF-A0A9W9MPQ5-F1
#
_entry.id   AF-A0A9W9MPQ5-F1
#
_cell.length_a   1.000
_cell.length_b   1.000
_cell.length_c   1.000
_cell.angle_alpha   90.00
_cell.angle_beta   90.00
_cell.angle_gamma   90.00
#
_symmetry.space_group_name_H-M   'P 1'
#
loop_
_entity.id
_entity.type
_entity.pdbx_description
1 polymer ?
#
loop_
_entity_poly.entity_id
_entity_poly.type
_entity_poly.pdbx_seq_one_letter_code
_entity_poly.pdbx_strand_id
1 'polypeptide(L)'
;MPSTVELASSFIEGAPPGELADVVADVQALTSDGEDIIPSLLPAFKRYNETQLATVKLPGSSQEVIVSQFNELEDNRYFDPESQTSFEVNHTTQTASAAQSYPLESENADLIKSLLKSFGAHAREHYPNCSYGIYPIENDSAVAIVLVSNRYSPNNFWNGRFRAIYQLPVSSSSSTLTGNIHVDVHYYEDGNVALNTTKPINISIPSVSAESIVSRIATAERDYQEALNRAFVQTSEGVFKGLRRQLPITRQKVEWEKVGGYRLGQDISGGKGR
;
A
#
# COMPACT_ATOMS: atom_id res chain seq x y z
N MET A 1 -4.78 29.65 7.10
CA MET A 1 -5.13 28.50 7.95
C MET A 1 -5.95 27.57 7.07
N PRO A 2 -5.62 26.27 6.99
CA PRO A 2 -6.45 25.33 6.24
C PRO A 2 -7.86 25.31 6.86
N SER A 3 -8.88 25.16 6.02
CA SER A 3 -10.25 25.01 6.49
C SER A 3 -10.45 23.68 7.24
N THR A 4 -11.50 23.57 8.05
CA THR A 4 -11.87 22.32 8.73
C THR A 4 -11.99 21.17 7.75
N VAL A 5 -12.60 21.42 6.57
CA VAL A 5 -12.78 20.43 5.50
C VAL A 5 -11.44 19.99 4.91
N GLU A 6 -10.48 20.90 4.70
CA GLU A 6 -9.15 20.56 4.20
C GLU A 6 -8.38 19.68 5.20
N LEU A 7 -8.44 20.01 6.49
CA LEU A 7 -7.80 19.21 7.54
C LEU A 7 -8.45 17.82 7.66
N ALA A 8 -9.77 17.77 7.73
CA ALA A 8 -10.51 16.51 7.78
C ALA A 8 -10.24 15.64 6.54
N SER A 9 -10.17 16.24 5.35
CA SER A 9 -9.79 15.54 4.11
C SER A 9 -8.40 14.91 4.21
N SER A 10 -7.44 15.61 4.81
CA SER A 10 -6.09 15.06 5.00
C SER A 10 -6.04 13.88 5.96
N PHE A 11 -6.91 13.84 6.98
CA PHE A 11 -7.02 12.69 7.87
C PHE A 11 -7.64 11.49 7.16
N ILE A 12 -8.68 11.69 6.36
CA ILE A 12 -9.28 10.63 5.53
C ILE A 12 -8.24 10.03 4.58
N GLU A 13 -7.48 10.86 3.88
CA GLU A 13 -6.44 10.38 2.94
C GLU A 13 -5.24 9.73 3.65
N GLY A 14 -4.95 10.16 4.88
CA GLY A 14 -3.87 9.63 5.71
C GLY A 14 -4.24 8.39 6.53
N ALA A 15 -5.47 7.89 6.42
CA ALA A 15 -5.94 6.77 7.25
C ALA A 15 -5.11 5.49 7.01
N PRO A 16 -4.64 4.80 8.07
CA PRO A 16 -3.95 3.52 7.91
C PRO A 16 -4.84 2.46 7.22
N PRO A 17 -4.24 1.43 6.61
CA PRO A 17 -5.02 0.38 5.95
C PRO A 17 -5.90 -0.35 6.96
N GLY A 18 -7.20 -0.44 6.67
CA GLY A 18 -8.17 -1.12 7.54
C GLY A 18 -8.72 -0.27 8.69
N GLU A 19 -8.34 1.00 8.80
CA GLU A 19 -8.70 1.89 9.93
C GLU A 19 -9.47 3.14 9.47
N LEU A 20 -9.88 3.18 8.19
CA LEU A 20 -10.63 4.33 7.65
C LEU A 20 -11.90 4.63 8.45
N ALA A 21 -12.67 3.60 8.84
CA ALA A 21 -13.91 3.78 9.58
C ALA A 21 -13.67 4.42 10.97
N ASP A 22 -12.58 4.05 11.65
CA ASP A 22 -12.19 4.62 12.93
C ASP A 22 -11.78 6.09 12.76
N VAL A 23 -10.97 6.39 11.74
CA VAL A 23 -10.58 7.78 11.41
C VAL A 23 -11.79 8.64 11.06
N VAL A 24 -12.78 8.10 10.35
CA VAL A 24 -14.03 8.82 10.07
C VAL A 24 -14.78 9.15 11.35
N ALA A 25 -14.92 8.19 12.26
CA ALA A 25 -15.57 8.40 13.55
C ALA A 25 -14.83 9.47 14.38
N ASP A 26 -13.50 9.46 14.38
CA ASP A 26 -12.69 10.47 15.06
C ASP A 26 -12.87 11.86 14.44
N VAL A 27 -12.89 11.96 13.11
CA VAL A 27 -13.15 13.24 12.40
C VAL A 27 -14.53 13.80 12.76
N GLN A 28 -15.55 12.95 12.81
CA GLN A 28 -16.90 13.35 13.22
C GLN A 28 -16.92 13.85 14.67
N ALA A 29 -16.21 13.18 15.57
CA ALA A 29 -16.14 13.57 16.98
C ALA A 29 -15.36 14.88 17.22
N LEU A 30 -14.35 15.17 16.39
CA LEU A 30 -13.46 16.31 16.55
C LEU A 30 -13.96 17.58 15.85
N THR A 31 -14.93 17.47 14.93
CA THR A 31 -15.44 18.60 14.15
C THR A 31 -16.77 19.11 14.70
N SER A 32 -16.98 20.43 14.67
CA SER A 32 -18.23 21.05 15.11
C SER A 32 -19.43 20.66 14.25
N ASP A 33 -19.17 20.29 12.99
CA ASP A 33 -20.18 19.93 12.00
C ASP A 33 -20.61 18.45 12.14
N GLY A 34 -19.90 17.64 12.94
CA GLY A 34 -20.29 16.25 13.22
C GLY A 34 -20.47 15.42 11.95
N GLU A 35 -21.63 14.78 11.78
CA GLU A 35 -21.96 13.98 10.60
C GLU A 35 -22.16 14.83 9.33
N ASP A 36 -22.51 16.11 9.47
CA ASP A 36 -22.80 17.00 8.34
C ASP A 36 -21.53 17.35 7.52
N ILE A 37 -20.33 17.04 8.04
CA ILE A 37 -19.07 17.22 7.32
C ILE A 37 -18.87 16.16 6.22
N ILE A 38 -19.46 14.96 6.37
CA ILE A 38 -19.16 13.79 5.52
C ILE A 38 -19.40 14.03 4.03
N PRO A 39 -20.50 14.67 3.58
CA PRO A 39 -20.70 14.97 2.16
C PRO A 39 -19.59 15.83 1.57
N SER A 40 -19.00 16.73 2.37
CA SER A 40 -17.89 17.60 1.93
C SER A 40 -16.57 16.85 1.78
N LEU A 41 -16.45 15.66 2.39
CA LEU A 41 -15.24 14.81 2.35
C LEU A 41 -15.29 13.75 1.25
N LEU A 42 -16.38 13.64 0.48
CA LEU A 42 -16.52 12.67 -0.61
C LEU A 42 -15.32 12.64 -1.59
N PRO A 43 -14.74 13.79 -2.01
CA PRO A 43 -13.54 13.77 -2.85
C PRO A 43 -12.34 13.12 -2.18
N ALA A 44 -12.17 13.28 -0.86
CA ALA A 44 -11.09 12.67 -0.10
C ALA A 44 -11.29 11.14 0.03
N PHE A 45 -12.53 10.69 0.25
CA PHE A 45 -12.86 9.27 0.23
C PHE A 45 -12.58 8.61 -1.12
N LYS A 46 -12.92 9.29 -2.23
CA LYS A 46 -12.61 8.81 -3.59
C LYS A 46 -11.11 8.67 -3.79
N ARG A 47 -10.34 9.73 -3.50
CA ARG A 47 -8.87 9.70 -3.59
C ARG A 47 -8.25 8.61 -2.72
N TYR A 48 -8.73 8.45 -1.49
CA TYR A 48 -8.29 7.38 -0.59
C TYR A 48 -8.54 6.01 -1.21
N ASN A 49 -9.79 5.73 -1.60
CA ASN A 49 -10.18 4.42 -2.13
C ASN A 49 -9.38 4.06 -3.39
N GLU A 50 -9.22 5.00 -4.33
CA GLU A 50 -8.47 4.77 -5.56
C GLU A 50 -6.97 4.59 -5.33
N THR A 51 -6.37 5.45 -4.50
CA THR A 51 -4.94 5.37 -4.17
C THR A 51 -4.63 4.06 -3.44
N GLN A 52 -5.50 3.66 -2.53
CA GLN A 52 -5.33 2.48 -1.70
C GLN A 52 -5.76 1.17 -2.37
N LEU A 53 -6.24 1.24 -3.62
CA LEU A 53 -6.82 0.09 -4.33
C LEU A 53 -7.88 -0.60 -3.46
N ALA A 54 -8.82 0.16 -2.91
CA ALA A 54 -9.87 -0.36 -2.05
C ALA A 54 -10.63 -1.47 -2.79
N THR A 55 -10.99 -2.51 -2.05
CA THR A 55 -11.70 -3.67 -2.59
C THR A 55 -13.17 -3.62 -2.20
N VAL A 56 -14.05 -3.92 -3.15
CA VAL A 56 -15.50 -3.95 -2.94
C VAL A 56 -16.08 -5.24 -3.49
N LYS A 57 -17.18 -5.73 -2.90
CA LYS A 57 -17.89 -6.92 -3.39
C LYS A 57 -19.01 -6.52 -4.32
N LEU A 58 -19.03 -7.10 -5.53
CA LEU A 58 -20.15 -6.94 -6.44
C LEU A 58 -21.42 -7.60 -5.86
N PRO A 59 -22.62 -7.01 -6.06
CA PRO A 59 -23.88 -7.63 -5.66
C PRO A 59 -24.00 -9.07 -6.19
N GLY A 60 -24.15 -10.03 -5.28
CA GLY A 60 -24.27 -11.45 -5.63
C GLY A 60 -22.97 -12.18 -5.97
N SER A 61 -21.81 -11.52 -5.91
CA SER A 61 -20.49 -12.13 -6.08
C SER A 61 -19.80 -12.34 -4.72
N SER A 62 -19.03 -13.42 -4.61
CA SER A 62 -18.11 -13.65 -3.49
C SER A 62 -16.73 -13.04 -3.70
N GLN A 63 -16.40 -12.66 -4.94
CA GLN A 63 -15.11 -12.08 -5.28
C GLN A 63 -15.11 -10.57 -5.08
N GLU A 64 -13.97 -10.06 -4.66
CA GLU A 64 -13.72 -8.63 -4.49
C GLU A 64 -13.06 -8.04 -5.73
N VAL A 65 -13.57 -6.90 -6.18
CA VAL A 65 -13.03 -6.12 -7.30
C VAL A 65 -12.36 -4.85 -6.78
N ILE A 66 -11.39 -4.34 -7.54
CA ILE A 66 -10.60 -3.16 -7.14
C ILE A 66 -11.29 -1.87 -7.61
N VAL A 67 -11.23 -0.84 -6.75
CA VAL A 67 -11.54 0.55 -7.09
C VAL A 67 -10.23 1.29 -7.32
N SER A 68 -10.01 1.82 -8.52
CA SER A 68 -8.80 2.55 -8.89
C SER A 68 -9.07 3.59 -9.97
N GLN A 69 -8.16 4.55 -10.10
CA GLN A 69 -8.18 5.50 -11.23
C GLN A 69 -8.05 4.83 -12.61
N PHE A 70 -7.57 3.58 -12.67
CA PHE A 70 -7.35 2.86 -13.94
C PHE A 70 -8.62 2.21 -14.49
N ASN A 71 -9.64 2.08 -13.66
CA ASN A 71 -10.91 1.46 -14.03
C ASN A 71 -12.12 2.34 -13.75
N GLU A 72 -11.89 3.64 -13.55
CA GLU A 72 -12.94 4.65 -13.46
C GLU A 72 -13.58 4.86 -14.85
N LEU A 73 -14.90 4.93 -14.84
CA LEU A 73 -15.76 5.33 -15.96
C LEU A 73 -16.44 6.66 -15.61
N GLU A 74 -17.25 7.17 -16.53
CA GLU A 74 -18.13 8.31 -16.25
C GLU A 74 -19.12 8.02 -15.11
N ASP A 75 -19.66 9.06 -14.49
CA ASP A 75 -20.70 9.00 -13.46
C ASP A 75 -20.35 8.15 -12.22
N ASN A 76 -19.09 8.20 -11.76
CA ASN A 76 -18.63 7.50 -10.55
C ASN A 76 -18.82 5.96 -10.64
N ARG A 77 -18.74 5.44 -11.87
CA ARG A 77 -18.77 4.01 -12.14
C ARG A 77 -17.36 3.48 -12.30
N TYR A 78 -17.21 2.19 -12.02
CA TYR A 78 -15.98 1.45 -12.22
C TYR A 78 -16.30 0.19 -13.03
N PHE A 79 -15.29 -0.39 -13.68
CA PHE A 79 -15.46 -1.66 -14.38
C PHE A 79 -14.42 -2.70 -13.95
N ASP A 80 -14.80 -3.95 -14.05
CA ASP A 80 -13.92 -5.09 -13.83
C ASP A 80 -13.87 -5.96 -15.11
N PRO A 81 -12.71 -6.04 -15.79
CA PRO A 81 -12.53 -6.85 -16.99
C PRO A 81 -12.68 -8.36 -16.78
N GLU A 82 -12.41 -8.88 -15.57
CA GLU A 82 -12.51 -10.32 -15.31
C GLU A 82 -13.96 -10.78 -15.25
N SER A 83 -14.81 -10.06 -14.50
CA SER A 83 -16.25 -10.32 -14.42
C SER A 83 -17.07 -9.66 -15.53
N GLN A 84 -16.44 -8.84 -16.38
CA GLN A 84 -17.10 -8.06 -17.44
C GLN A 84 -18.31 -7.28 -16.92
N THR A 85 -18.10 -6.60 -15.80
CA THR A 85 -19.16 -5.90 -15.06
C THR A 85 -18.74 -4.48 -14.75
N SER A 86 -19.65 -3.52 -14.94
CA SER A 86 -19.51 -2.18 -14.38
C SER A 86 -20.42 -1.99 -13.18
N PHE A 87 -20.04 -1.13 -12.25
CA PHE A 87 -20.71 -0.93 -10.97
C PHE A 87 -20.49 0.50 -10.44
N GLU A 88 -21.41 0.97 -9.60
CA GLU A 88 -21.26 2.23 -8.85
C GLU A 88 -20.63 1.95 -7.48
N VAL A 89 -19.84 2.90 -6.99
CA VAL A 89 -19.20 2.81 -5.68
C VAL A 89 -19.68 3.93 -4.76
N ASN A 90 -20.21 3.56 -3.59
CA ASN A 90 -20.32 4.51 -2.50
C ASN A 90 -18.97 4.60 -1.79
N HIS A 91 -18.27 5.72 -1.96
CA HIS A 91 -16.91 5.89 -1.44
C HIS A 91 -16.85 6.01 0.09
N THR A 92 -17.92 6.46 0.74
CA THR A 92 -17.97 6.56 2.21
C THR A 92 -18.14 5.19 2.85
N THR A 93 -19.02 4.34 2.30
CA THR A 93 -19.31 3.01 2.86
C THR A 93 -18.47 1.89 2.25
N GLN A 94 -17.72 2.17 1.18
CA GLN A 94 -16.94 1.19 0.41
C GLN A 94 -17.81 0.02 -0.08
N THR A 95 -18.98 0.32 -0.65
CA THR A 95 -19.92 -0.69 -1.17
C THR A 95 -20.19 -0.50 -2.66
N ALA A 96 -20.23 -1.60 -3.40
CA ALA A 96 -20.62 -1.60 -4.81
C ALA A 96 -22.13 -1.80 -4.99
N SER A 97 -22.69 -1.17 -6.02
CA SER A 97 -24.10 -1.30 -6.39
C SER A 97 -24.30 -1.15 -7.91
N ALA A 98 -25.54 -1.25 -8.38
CA ALA A 98 -25.90 -1.05 -9.79
C ALA A 98 -25.01 -1.82 -10.79
N ALA A 99 -24.71 -3.09 -10.47
CA ALA A 99 -23.90 -3.95 -11.32
C ALA A 99 -24.62 -4.25 -12.64
N GLN A 100 -23.92 -4.05 -13.76
CA GLN A 100 -24.42 -4.28 -15.11
C GLN A 100 -23.32 -4.87 -16.00
N SER A 101 -23.71 -5.61 -17.03
CA SER A 101 -22.76 -6.16 -18.00
C SER A 101 -22.01 -5.03 -18.70
N TYR A 102 -20.69 -5.16 -18.76
CA TYR A 102 -19.78 -4.23 -19.42
C TYR A 102 -18.65 -5.04 -20.08
N PRO A 103 -18.74 -5.31 -21.39
CA PRO A 103 -17.73 -6.08 -22.10
C PRO A 103 -16.40 -5.32 -22.17
N LEU A 104 -15.28 -6.06 -22.13
CA LEU A 104 -13.96 -5.47 -22.36
C LEU A 104 -13.81 -5.08 -23.83
N GLU A 105 -13.82 -3.79 -24.11
CA GLU A 105 -13.54 -3.20 -25.42
C GLU A 105 -12.11 -2.65 -25.44
N SER A 106 -11.19 -3.39 -26.08
CA SER A 106 -9.76 -3.04 -26.18
C SER A 106 -9.13 -3.80 -27.35
N GLU A 107 -8.28 -3.15 -28.13
CA GLU A 107 -7.39 -3.74 -29.12
C GLU A 107 -6.41 -4.74 -28.48
N ASN A 108 -6.15 -4.58 -27.18
CA ASN A 108 -5.29 -5.44 -26.37
C ASN A 108 -6.05 -6.52 -25.59
N ALA A 109 -7.32 -6.79 -25.92
CA ALA A 109 -8.17 -7.69 -25.15
C ALA A 109 -7.57 -9.10 -24.95
N ASP A 110 -6.87 -9.65 -25.93
CA ASP A 110 -6.23 -10.97 -25.82
C ASP A 110 -5.06 -10.97 -24.82
N LEU A 111 -4.25 -9.90 -24.82
CA LEU A 111 -3.17 -9.71 -23.86
C LEU A 111 -3.73 -9.55 -22.45
N ILE A 112 -4.77 -8.72 -22.28
CA ILE A 112 -5.43 -8.49 -20.99
C ILE A 112 -6.00 -9.80 -20.43
N LYS A 113 -6.72 -10.58 -21.24
CA LYS A 113 -7.26 -11.89 -20.83
C LYS A 113 -6.16 -12.88 -20.46
N SER A 114 -5.07 -12.91 -21.23
CA SER A 114 -3.92 -13.77 -20.94
C SER A 114 -3.22 -13.36 -19.63
N LEU A 115 -3.07 -12.05 -19.39
CA LEU A 115 -2.54 -11.50 -18.14
C LEU A 115 -3.46 -11.78 -16.95
N LEU A 116 -4.77 -11.60 -17.06
CA LEU A 116 -5.74 -11.95 -16.00
C LEU A 116 -5.58 -13.40 -15.56
N LYS A 117 -5.43 -14.32 -16.52
CA LYS A 117 -5.22 -15.73 -16.23
C LYS A 117 -3.87 -16.00 -15.56
N SER A 118 -2.78 -15.53 -16.16
CA SER A 118 -1.40 -15.81 -15.72
C SER A 118 -1.08 -15.09 -14.41
N PHE A 119 -1.35 -13.79 -14.34
CA PHE A 119 -1.14 -12.96 -13.15
C PHE A 119 -2.09 -13.36 -12.02
N GLY A 120 -3.33 -13.74 -12.32
CA GLY A 120 -4.25 -14.26 -11.31
C GLY A 120 -3.81 -15.59 -10.69
N ALA A 121 -3.04 -16.42 -11.42
CA ALA A 121 -2.41 -17.60 -10.85
C ALA A 121 -1.26 -17.21 -9.90
N HIS A 122 -0.35 -16.33 -10.35
CA HIS A 122 0.73 -15.75 -9.55
C HIS A 122 0.21 -15.10 -8.25
N ALA A 123 -0.81 -14.25 -8.37
CA ALA A 123 -1.41 -13.53 -7.26
C ALA A 123 -1.91 -14.49 -6.17
N ARG A 124 -2.68 -15.51 -6.56
CA ARG A 124 -3.23 -16.51 -5.62
C ARG A 124 -2.18 -17.44 -5.02
N GLU A 125 -1.08 -17.69 -5.73
CA GLU A 125 0.03 -18.50 -5.23
C GLU A 125 0.82 -17.78 -4.13
N HIS A 126 1.02 -16.46 -4.29
CA HIS A 126 1.93 -15.70 -3.42
C HIS A 126 1.24 -14.80 -2.39
N TYR A 127 -0.05 -14.47 -2.60
CA TYR A 127 -0.79 -13.52 -1.76
C TYR A 127 -2.12 -14.16 -1.29
N PRO A 128 -2.24 -14.56 -0.01
CA PRO A 128 -3.42 -15.30 0.48
C PRO A 128 -4.76 -14.57 0.34
N ASN A 129 -4.77 -13.25 0.52
CA ASN A 129 -5.96 -12.40 0.48
C ASN A 129 -5.75 -11.26 -0.51
N CYS A 130 -5.76 -11.59 -1.81
CA CYS A 130 -5.51 -10.63 -2.87
C CYS A 130 -6.73 -10.37 -3.75
N SER A 131 -6.79 -9.14 -4.25
CA SER A 131 -7.49 -8.79 -5.47
C SER A 131 -6.47 -8.28 -6.48
N TYR A 132 -6.73 -8.49 -7.77
CA TYR A 132 -5.92 -7.99 -8.86
C TYR A 132 -6.82 -7.48 -9.98
N GLY A 133 -6.26 -6.66 -10.86
CA GLY A 133 -6.98 -6.12 -12.00
C GLY A 133 -6.01 -5.77 -13.12
N ILE A 134 -6.45 -5.95 -14.37
CA ILE A 134 -5.68 -5.57 -15.55
C ILE A 134 -6.57 -4.72 -16.43
N TYR A 135 -6.18 -3.47 -16.65
CA TYR A 135 -7.03 -2.46 -17.28
C TYR A 135 -6.32 -1.85 -18.49
N PRO A 136 -7.02 -1.61 -19.61
CA PRO A 136 -6.51 -0.74 -20.67
C PRO A 136 -6.45 0.71 -20.14
N ILE A 137 -5.36 1.41 -20.43
CA ILE A 137 -5.14 2.80 -20.01
C ILE A 137 -4.59 3.62 -21.18
N GLU A 138 -4.56 4.95 -21.03
CA GLU A 138 -4.02 5.88 -22.04
C GLU A 138 -4.66 5.73 -23.43
N ASN A 139 -5.98 5.59 -23.50
CA ASN A 139 -6.70 5.29 -24.75
C ASN A 139 -6.18 4.01 -25.44
N ASP A 140 -5.93 2.98 -24.64
CA ASP A 140 -5.51 1.63 -25.07
C ASP A 140 -4.07 1.54 -25.62
N SER A 141 -3.23 2.58 -25.43
CA SER A 141 -1.80 2.51 -25.73
C SER A 141 -0.97 1.81 -24.65
N ALA A 142 -1.53 1.60 -23.46
CA ALA A 142 -0.87 0.95 -22.35
C ALA A 142 -1.83 0.08 -21.53
N VAL A 143 -1.27 -0.81 -20.72
CA VAL A 143 -2.02 -1.69 -19.81
C VAL A 143 -1.54 -1.47 -18.38
N ALA A 144 -2.47 -1.19 -17.48
CA ALA A 144 -2.22 -1.18 -16.04
C ALA A 144 -2.42 -2.59 -15.47
N ILE A 145 -1.50 -3.03 -14.62
CA ILE A 145 -1.58 -4.28 -13.86
C ILE A 145 -1.51 -3.88 -12.40
N VAL A 146 -2.57 -4.15 -11.64
CA VAL A 146 -2.66 -3.81 -10.23
C VAL A 146 -2.92 -5.04 -9.38
N LEU A 147 -2.32 -5.06 -8.19
CA LEU A 147 -2.54 -6.06 -7.16
C LEU A 147 -2.63 -5.37 -5.81
N VAL A 148 -3.59 -5.79 -5.01
CA VAL A 148 -3.70 -5.40 -3.60
C VAL A 148 -3.86 -6.66 -2.76
N SER A 149 -3.11 -6.75 -1.68
CA SER A 149 -3.25 -7.81 -0.69
C SER A 149 -3.36 -7.21 0.70
N ASN A 150 -4.45 -7.54 1.38
CA ASN A 150 -4.81 -6.95 2.66
C ASN A 150 -4.80 -8.01 3.76
N ARG A 151 -4.26 -7.64 4.92
CA ARG A 151 -4.37 -8.45 6.13
C ARG A 151 -4.62 -7.55 7.33
N TYR A 152 -5.86 -7.59 7.81
CA TYR A 152 -6.29 -6.79 8.96
C TYR A 152 -6.49 -7.71 10.15
N SER A 153 -5.93 -7.33 11.28
CA SER A 153 -6.00 -8.09 12.51
C SER A 153 -6.18 -7.15 13.70
N PRO A 154 -7.30 -6.38 13.74
CA PRO A 154 -7.51 -5.34 14.75
C PRO A 154 -7.53 -5.89 16.19
N ASN A 155 -8.01 -7.12 16.40
CA ASN A 155 -7.96 -7.80 17.72
C ASN A 155 -6.53 -8.06 18.21
N ASN A 156 -5.54 -8.05 17.30
CA ASN A 156 -4.11 -8.16 17.64
C ASN A 156 -3.38 -6.83 17.38
N PHE A 157 -4.12 -5.72 17.25
CA PHE A 157 -3.59 -4.36 17.11
C PHE A 157 -2.64 -4.15 15.93
N TRP A 158 -2.88 -4.82 14.79
CA TRP A 158 -2.10 -4.55 13.59
C TRP A 158 -2.87 -4.78 12.30
N ASN A 159 -2.49 -3.98 11.30
CA ASN A 159 -2.99 -4.06 9.94
C ASN A 159 -1.84 -3.95 8.94
N GLY A 160 -1.99 -4.60 7.80
CA GLY A 160 -1.00 -4.58 6.73
C GLY A 160 -1.66 -4.57 5.35
N ARG A 161 -1.03 -3.84 4.43
CA ARG A 161 -1.43 -3.75 3.03
C ARG A 161 -0.20 -3.78 2.13
N PHE A 162 -0.28 -4.61 1.10
CA PHE A 162 0.65 -4.64 -0.01
C PHE A 162 -0.09 -4.17 -1.26
N ARG A 163 0.50 -3.24 -2.01
CA ARG A 163 -0.01 -2.78 -3.31
C ARG A 163 1.10 -2.85 -4.33
N ALA A 164 0.83 -3.44 -5.48
CA ALA A 164 1.71 -3.37 -6.63
C ALA A 164 0.95 -2.77 -7.79
N ILE A 165 1.50 -1.70 -8.37
CA ILE A 165 0.91 -0.96 -9.48
C ILE A 165 1.96 -0.91 -10.59
N TYR A 166 1.66 -1.55 -11.70
CA TYR A 166 2.52 -1.58 -12.88
C TYR A 166 1.79 -1.00 -14.09
N GLN A 167 2.55 -0.40 -14.97
CA GLN A 167 2.09 0.12 -16.25
C GLN A 167 3.02 -0.39 -17.33
N LEU A 168 2.42 -0.93 -18.39
CA LEU A 168 3.11 -1.49 -19.53
C LEU A 168 2.64 -0.77 -20.79
N PRO A 169 3.48 0.09 -21.40
CA PRO A 169 3.23 0.59 -22.74
C PRO A 169 3.15 -0.58 -23.72
N VAL A 170 2.08 -0.68 -24.50
CA VAL A 170 1.93 -1.74 -25.49
C VAL A 170 2.60 -1.27 -26.79
N SER A 171 3.86 -1.67 -26.98
CA SER A 171 4.61 -1.42 -28.22
C SER A 171 5.01 -2.75 -28.88
N SER A 172 5.16 -2.73 -30.20
CA SER A 172 5.24 -3.95 -31.03
C SER A 172 6.52 -4.78 -30.90
N SER A 173 7.56 -4.32 -30.20
CA SER A 173 8.89 -4.94 -30.24
C SER A 173 9.52 -5.21 -28.88
N SER A 174 9.52 -4.23 -27.97
CA SER A 174 9.98 -4.37 -26.59
C SER A 174 9.35 -3.25 -25.76
N SER A 175 9.11 -3.52 -24.49
CA SER A 175 8.53 -2.50 -23.61
C SER A 175 9.23 -2.48 -22.26
N THR A 176 9.13 -1.34 -21.58
CA THR A 176 9.63 -1.18 -20.22
C THR A 176 8.42 -1.08 -19.30
N LEU A 177 8.27 -2.07 -18.43
CA LEU A 177 7.26 -2.07 -17.39
C LEU A 177 7.74 -1.17 -16.25
N THR A 178 6.99 -0.11 -15.98
CA THR A 178 7.25 0.83 -14.89
C THR A 178 6.18 0.67 -13.82
N GLY A 179 6.47 1.05 -12.59
CA GLY A 179 5.49 0.92 -11.52
C GLY A 179 6.06 1.18 -10.14
N ASN A 180 5.24 0.91 -9.13
CA ASN A 180 5.61 1.00 -7.73
C ASN A 180 5.05 -0.19 -6.95
N ILE A 181 5.85 -0.68 -6.00
CA ILE A 181 5.39 -1.58 -4.94
C ILE A 181 5.32 -0.76 -3.65
N HIS A 182 4.18 -0.80 -2.98
CA HIS A 182 3.93 -0.17 -1.69
C HIS A 182 3.70 -1.22 -0.62
N VAL A 183 4.33 -1.04 0.54
CA VAL A 183 4.07 -1.85 1.73
C VAL A 183 3.79 -0.91 2.90
N ASP A 184 2.60 -1.06 3.44
CA ASP A 184 2.08 -0.29 4.57
C ASP A 184 1.75 -1.28 5.71
N VAL A 185 2.34 -1.08 6.89
CA VAL A 185 2.05 -1.88 8.10
C VAL A 185 1.89 -0.93 9.27
N HIS A 186 0.84 -1.13 10.05
CA HIS A 186 0.56 -0.36 11.26
C HIS A 186 0.38 -1.32 12.44
N TYR A 187 1.13 -1.11 13.52
CA TYR A 187 1.04 -1.84 14.78
C TYR A 187 0.82 -0.83 15.91
N TYR A 188 -0.20 -1.06 16.74
CA TYR A 188 -0.68 -0.07 17.70
C TYR A 188 -1.02 -0.65 19.08
N GLU A 189 -0.38 -1.75 19.48
CA GLU A 189 -0.47 -2.26 20.86
C GLU A 189 0.51 -1.47 21.75
N ASP A 190 -0.02 -0.81 22.79
CA ASP A 190 0.75 -0.02 23.76
C ASP A 190 1.73 1.02 23.15
N GLY A 191 1.44 1.45 21.93
CA GLY A 191 2.28 2.36 21.15
C GLY A 191 1.72 2.59 19.75
N ASN A 192 2.51 3.21 18.89
CA ASN A 192 2.18 3.36 17.47
C ASN A 192 3.48 3.21 16.66
N VAL A 193 3.54 2.17 15.84
CA VAL A 193 4.64 1.89 14.93
C VAL A 193 4.08 1.66 13.54
N ALA A 194 4.52 2.48 12.58
CA ALA A 194 4.14 2.36 11.18
C ALA A 194 5.37 2.10 10.30
N LEU A 195 5.21 1.22 9.31
CA LEU A 195 6.12 1.01 8.19
C LEU A 195 5.41 1.44 6.92
N ASN A 196 5.93 2.47 6.26
CA ASN A 196 5.45 2.89 4.94
C ASN A 196 6.65 2.86 3.99
N THR A 197 6.56 2.05 2.94
CA THR A 197 7.64 1.93 1.96
C THR A 197 7.11 1.96 0.55
N THR A 198 7.85 2.61 -0.35
CA THR A 198 7.57 2.67 -1.77
C THR A 198 8.83 2.29 -2.52
N LYS A 199 8.74 1.25 -3.36
CA LYS A 199 9.81 0.79 -4.24
C LYS A 199 9.42 1.06 -5.69
N PRO A 200 10.09 2.01 -6.38
CA PRO A 200 9.91 2.15 -7.82
C PRO A 200 10.47 0.94 -8.55
N ILE A 201 9.74 0.50 -9.57
CA ILE A 201 10.03 -0.64 -10.42
C ILE A 201 10.20 -0.16 -11.86
N ASN A 202 11.23 -0.65 -12.51
CA ASN A 202 11.53 -0.41 -13.91
C ASN A 202 12.17 -1.69 -14.47
N ILE A 203 11.43 -2.42 -15.31
CA ILE A 203 11.81 -3.75 -15.80
C ILE A 203 11.68 -3.77 -17.32
N SER A 204 12.75 -4.17 -18.01
CA SER A 204 12.71 -4.41 -19.44
C SER A 204 11.99 -5.73 -19.74
N ILE A 205 11.00 -5.68 -20.61
CA ILE A 205 10.20 -6.81 -21.09
C ILE A 205 10.62 -7.12 -22.54
N PRO A 206 11.39 -8.21 -22.77
CA PRO A 206 11.92 -8.55 -24.09
C PRO A 206 10.86 -8.95 -25.11
N SER A 207 9.75 -9.51 -24.62
CA SER A 207 8.60 -9.93 -25.43
C SER A 207 7.34 -9.68 -24.62
N VAL A 208 6.37 -9.00 -25.23
CA VAL A 208 5.07 -8.64 -24.64
C VAL A 208 4.17 -9.88 -24.66
N SER A 209 4.49 -10.85 -23.79
CA SER A 209 3.67 -12.03 -23.51
C SER A 209 3.34 -12.08 -22.02
N ALA A 210 2.18 -12.62 -21.66
CA ALA A 210 1.75 -12.69 -20.27
C ALA A 210 2.73 -13.47 -19.39
N GLU A 211 3.31 -14.57 -19.89
CA GLU A 211 4.27 -15.39 -19.16
C GLU A 211 5.58 -14.63 -18.89
N SER A 212 6.09 -13.93 -19.91
CA SER A 212 7.30 -13.11 -19.82
C SER A 212 7.12 -11.96 -18.82
N ILE A 213 5.99 -11.26 -18.89
CA ILE A 213 5.65 -10.16 -17.97
C ILE A 213 5.53 -10.66 -16.53
N VAL A 214 4.75 -11.71 -16.29
CA VAL A 214 4.50 -12.24 -14.94
C VAL A 214 5.79 -12.79 -14.32
N SER A 215 6.62 -13.50 -15.08
CA SER A 215 7.91 -14.02 -14.58
C SER A 215 8.86 -12.90 -14.15
N ARG A 216 8.88 -11.79 -14.90
CA ARG A 216 9.67 -10.60 -14.57
C ARG A 216 9.15 -9.89 -13.33
N ILE A 217 7.83 -9.74 -13.21
CA ILE A 217 7.17 -9.18 -12.01
C ILE A 217 7.49 -10.05 -10.79
N ALA A 218 7.29 -11.36 -10.87
CA ALA A 218 7.55 -12.31 -9.78
C ALA A 218 9.00 -12.23 -9.27
N THR A 219 9.97 -12.10 -10.20
CA THR A 219 11.38 -11.93 -9.83
C THR A 219 11.61 -10.63 -9.07
N ALA A 220 11.03 -9.52 -9.55
CA ALA A 220 11.18 -8.21 -8.92
C ALA A 220 10.50 -8.12 -7.55
N GLU A 221 9.31 -8.71 -7.39
CA GLU A 221 8.60 -8.80 -6.12
C GLU A 221 9.39 -9.63 -5.09
N ARG A 222 9.91 -10.79 -5.50
CA ARG A 222 10.78 -11.63 -4.65
C ARG A 222 12.04 -10.88 -4.22
N ASP A 223 12.74 -10.26 -5.16
CA ASP A 223 13.97 -9.52 -4.86
C ASP A 223 13.70 -8.35 -3.90
N TYR A 224 12.55 -7.68 -4.05
CA TYR A 224 12.14 -6.63 -3.14
C TYR A 224 11.81 -7.15 -1.73
N GLN A 225 11.06 -8.24 -1.62
CA GLN A 225 10.76 -8.87 -0.33
C GLN A 225 12.04 -9.29 0.41
N GLU A 226 12.97 -9.94 -0.28
CA GLU A 226 14.26 -10.30 0.30
C GLU A 226 15.09 -9.07 0.72
N ALA A 227 15.07 -8.01 -0.10
CA ALA A 227 15.76 -6.76 0.22
C ALA A 227 15.16 -6.10 1.47
N LEU A 228 13.83 -6.11 1.61
CA LEU A 228 13.14 -5.58 2.78
C LEU A 228 13.51 -6.36 4.04
N ASN A 229 13.54 -7.69 3.97
CA ASN A 229 13.98 -8.55 5.07
C ASN A 229 15.44 -8.24 5.50
N ARG A 230 16.35 -8.11 4.53
CA ARG A 230 17.75 -7.72 4.81
C ARG A 230 17.84 -6.33 5.44
N ALA A 231 17.04 -5.37 4.97
CA ALA A 231 17.01 -4.02 5.50
C ALA A 231 16.56 -3.97 6.97
N PHE A 232 15.61 -4.81 7.39
CA PHE A 232 15.21 -4.93 8.79
C PHE A 232 16.34 -5.43 9.69
N VAL A 233 17.05 -6.49 9.26
CA VAL A 233 18.20 -7.03 10.01
C VAL A 233 19.30 -5.96 10.14
N GLN A 234 19.64 -5.29 9.03
CA GLN A 234 20.66 -4.24 9.03
C GLN A 234 20.29 -3.04 9.91
N THR A 235 19.02 -2.61 9.88
CA THR A 235 18.53 -1.51 10.72
C THR A 235 18.62 -1.84 12.21
N SER A 236 18.20 -3.06 12.58
CA SER A 236 18.23 -3.56 13.96
C SER A 236 19.66 -3.69 14.50
N GLU A 237 20.57 -4.26 13.71
CA GLU A 237 21.94 -4.52 14.17
C GLU A 237 22.88 -3.31 14.05
N GLY A 238 22.59 -2.38 13.12
CA GLY A 238 23.41 -1.21 12.85
C GLY A 238 22.81 0.07 13.42
N VAL A 239 21.80 0.62 12.73
CA VAL A 239 21.28 1.98 12.98
C VAL A 239 20.74 2.13 14.39
N PHE A 240 19.90 1.20 14.87
CA PHE A 240 19.30 1.31 16.20
C PHE A 240 20.33 1.19 17.33
N LYS A 241 21.35 0.32 17.18
CA LYS A 241 22.46 0.24 18.15
C LYS A 241 23.31 1.51 18.15
N GLY A 242 23.43 2.19 17.00
CA GLY A 242 24.10 3.48 16.87
C GLY A 242 23.38 4.61 17.59
N LEU A 243 22.04 4.62 17.58
CA LEU A 243 21.23 5.62 18.26
C LEU A 243 21.27 5.48 19.78
N ARG A 244 21.02 4.27 20.29
CA ARG A 244 21.05 3.98 21.73
C ARG A 244 21.57 2.58 21.97
N ARG A 245 22.68 2.51 22.70
CA ARG A 245 23.24 1.23 23.13
C ARG A 245 22.33 0.60 24.18
N GLN A 246 22.19 -0.72 24.10
CA GLN A 246 21.47 -1.50 25.13
C GLN A 246 22.14 -1.38 26.51
N LEU A 247 23.47 -1.28 26.53
CA LEU A 247 24.28 -1.02 27.72
C LEU A 247 25.36 0.04 27.42
N PRO A 248 25.79 0.80 28.44
CA PRO A 248 26.99 1.63 28.36
C PRO A 248 28.22 0.87 27.83
N ILE A 249 29.27 1.59 27.44
CA ILE A 249 30.52 0.99 26.92
C ILE A 249 31.11 -0.03 27.91
N THR A 250 30.94 0.21 29.21
CA THR A 250 31.35 -0.68 30.31
C THR A 250 30.63 -2.02 30.33
N ARG A 251 29.55 -2.20 29.55
CA ARG A 251 28.68 -3.39 29.54
C ARG A 251 28.05 -3.70 30.91
N GLN A 252 27.86 -2.67 31.73
CA GLN A 252 27.21 -2.74 33.03
C GLN A 252 26.14 -1.67 33.13
N LYS A 253 25.10 -1.90 33.95
CA LYS A 253 24.10 -0.86 34.24
C LYS A 253 24.79 0.32 34.92
N VAL A 254 24.24 1.52 34.73
CA VAL A 254 24.77 2.73 35.36
C VAL A 254 24.63 2.59 36.87
N GLU A 255 25.74 2.73 37.58
CA GLU A 255 25.78 2.78 39.04
C GLU A 255 25.46 4.21 39.48
N TRP A 256 24.18 4.51 39.67
CA TRP A 256 23.70 5.87 39.98
C TRP A 256 24.34 6.49 41.22
N GLU A 257 24.73 5.69 42.22
CA GLU A 257 25.44 6.15 43.43
C GLU A 257 26.80 6.77 43.11
N LYS A 258 27.50 6.28 42.09
CA LYS A 258 28.79 6.80 41.67
C LYS A 258 28.68 8.02 40.75
N VAL A 259 27.54 8.19 40.07
CA VAL A 259 27.29 9.29 39.12
C VAL A 259 27.47 10.67 39.76
N GLY A 260 27.02 10.85 41.01
CA GLY A 260 27.18 12.12 41.74
C GLY A 260 28.60 12.38 42.26
N GLY A 261 29.45 11.35 42.32
CA GLY A 261 30.82 11.42 42.84
C GLY A 261 31.91 11.55 41.76
N TYR A 262 31.59 11.30 40.48
CA TYR A 262 32.55 11.42 39.39
C TYR A 262 32.93 12.89 39.15
N ARG A 263 34.17 13.25 39.50
CA ARG A 263 34.78 14.51 39.08
C ARG A 263 35.28 14.35 37.64
N LEU A 264 34.45 14.75 36.68
CA LEU A 264 34.68 14.62 35.23
C LEU A 264 36.08 15.06 34.74
N GLY A 265 36.82 15.88 35.49
CA GLY A 265 38.16 16.36 35.09
C GLY A 265 39.35 15.50 35.51
N GLN A 266 39.28 14.70 36.58
CA GLN A 266 40.46 13.96 37.08
C GLN A 266 40.57 12.56 36.49
N ASP A 267 39.45 11.87 36.31
CA ASP A 267 39.43 10.46 35.87
C ASP A 267 39.55 10.28 34.35
N ILE A 268 39.49 11.36 33.56
CA ILE A 268 39.68 11.32 32.10
C ILE A 268 41.17 11.39 31.71
N SER A 269 42.07 11.83 32.61
CA SER A 269 43.51 11.97 32.29
C SER A 269 44.39 10.75 32.59
N GLY A 270 43.82 9.65 33.09
CA GLY A 270 44.57 8.47 33.54
C GLY A 270 45.04 7.50 32.46
N GLY A 271 45.60 7.99 31.35
CA GLY A 271 45.95 7.14 30.20
C GLY A 271 47.19 7.56 29.40
N LYS A 272 48.18 8.21 30.01
CA LYS A 272 49.56 8.24 29.49
C LYS A 272 50.55 8.26 30.65
N GLY A 273 51.30 7.16 30.80
CA GLY A 273 52.51 7.15 31.61
C GLY A 273 52.75 5.90 32.45
N ARG A 274 52.97 4.75 31.81
CA ARG A 274 54.21 3.94 31.89
C ARG A 274 54.06 2.63 31.15
#